data_AF-A0A9W6T6N5-F1
#
_entry.id   AF-A0A9W6T6N5-F1
#
_cell.length_a   1.000
_cell.length_b   1.000
_cell.length_c   1.000
_cell.angle_alpha   90.00
_cell.angle_beta   90.00
_cell.angle_gamma   90.00
#
_symmetry.space_group_name_H-M   'P 1'
#
loop_
_entity.id
_entity.type
_entity.pdbx_description
1 polymer ?
#
loop_
_entity_poly.entity_id
_entity_poly.type
_entity_poly.pdbx_seq_one_letter_code
_entity_poly.pdbx_strand_id
1 'polypeptide(L)'
;MWKLTVDPADAPDTPEDFSVVFEKGKPSKLITADKKVITDPVELFLEANAIARRNGVGRIDIVENRFIGIKSRGCYETPGLTILRSTHIDLEGLTLDREVRAIRDSFVTPSYSKLLYNGMYFTPECEYVRSMIQPSQNTVNGVVRARVYKGSLIILGRSSETEKLYDATESSMDELTGFQPQEASGFIAVQAIRIKKYGEKVREDGSKLTL
;
A
#
# COMPACT_ATOMS: atom_id res chain seq x y z
N MET A 1 -23.28 10.42 -13.07
CA MET A 1 -22.58 9.12 -13.07
C MET A 1 -22.19 8.77 -11.65
N TRP A 2 -21.39 9.63 -11.01
CA TRP A 2 -21.03 9.56 -9.59
C TRP A 2 -22.19 10.04 -8.70
N LYS A 3 -22.47 9.33 -7.60
CA LYS A 3 -23.57 9.62 -6.68
C LYS A 3 -23.11 9.77 -5.23
N LEU A 4 -22.02 9.13 -4.85
CA LEU A 4 -21.54 9.10 -3.46
C LEU A 4 -20.57 10.24 -3.16
N THR A 5 -19.73 10.59 -4.14
CA THR A 5 -18.62 11.55 -3.99
C THR A 5 -18.96 12.87 -4.69
N VAL A 6 -18.60 13.99 -4.07
CA VAL A 6 -18.72 15.31 -4.73
C VAL A 6 -17.76 15.39 -5.92
N ASP A 7 -18.06 16.25 -6.90
CA ASP A 7 -17.09 16.49 -7.96
C ASP A 7 -15.80 17.09 -7.37
N PRO A 8 -14.60 16.59 -7.73
CA PRO A 8 -13.34 17.20 -7.29
C PRO A 8 -13.26 18.71 -7.53
N ALA A 9 -13.90 19.23 -8.59
CA ALA A 9 -13.96 20.68 -8.85
C ALA A 9 -14.80 21.43 -7.79
N ASP A 10 -15.88 20.81 -7.32
CA ASP A 10 -16.83 21.36 -6.34
C ASP A 10 -16.49 21.01 -4.88
N ALA A 11 -15.49 20.16 -4.66
CA ALA A 11 -14.99 19.83 -3.33
C ALA A 11 -14.42 21.07 -2.63
N PRO A 12 -14.46 21.13 -1.28
CA PRO A 12 -13.97 22.27 -0.51
C PRO A 12 -12.57 22.75 -0.90
N ASP A 13 -12.35 24.06 -0.88
CA ASP A 13 -11.04 24.69 -1.13
C ASP A 13 -10.07 24.59 0.05
N THR A 14 -10.51 24.00 1.16
CA THR A 14 -9.68 23.75 2.34
C THR A 14 -9.33 22.27 2.42
N PRO A 15 -8.04 21.90 2.52
CA PRO A 15 -7.65 20.52 2.73
C PRO A 15 -8.11 20.00 4.09
N GLU A 16 -8.47 18.71 4.14
CA GLU A 16 -8.92 18.06 5.37
C GLU A 16 -7.91 16.99 5.82
N ASP A 17 -7.32 17.22 6.98
CA ASP A 17 -6.34 16.31 7.59
C ASP A 17 -7.05 15.32 8.52
N PHE A 18 -6.57 14.08 8.51
CA PHE A 18 -7.03 13.03 9.40
C PHE A 18 -5.87 12.08 9.73
N SER A 19 -6.05 11.29 10.77
CA SER A 19 -5.08 10.25 11.14
C SER A 19 -5.79 8.92 11.36
N VAL A 20 -5.17 7.83 10.92
CA VAL A 20 -5.66 6.46 11.15
C VAL A 20 -4.62 5.73 11.98
N VAL A 21 -5.06 5.16 13.10
CA VAL A 21 -4.27 4.25 13.93
C VAL A 21 -4.62 2.84 13.52
N PHE A 22 -3.60 2.00 13.35
CA PHE A 22 -3.73 0.58 13.06
C PHE A 22 -3.20 -0.26 14.21
N GLU A 23 -3.90 -1.37 14.44
CA GLU A 23 -3.49 -2.45 15.34
C GLU A 23 -3.63 -3.77 14.60
N LYS A 24 -2.52 -4.50 14.48
CA LYS A 24 -2.43 -5.76 13.75
C LYS A 24 -3.04 -5.67 12.34
N GLY A 25 -2.74 -4.57 11.64
CA GLY A 25 -3.22 -4.28 10.28
C GLY A 25 -4.66 -3.81 10.17
N LYS A 26 -5.40 -3.69 11.29
CA LYS A 26 -6.79 -3.22 11.29
C LYS A 26 -6.87 -1.77 11.76
N PRO A 27 -7.67 -0.90 11.12
CA PRO A 27 -7.87 0.45 11.63
C PRO A 27 -8.61 0.38 12.96
N SER A 28 -7.95 0.78 14.05
CA SER A 28 -8.51 0.76 15.41
C SER A 28 -9.03 2.13 15.85
N LYS A 29 -8.56 3.20 15.22
CA LYS A 29 -8.94 4.58 15.55
C LYS A 29 -8.82 5.50 14.34
N LEU A 30 -9.80 6.36 14.15
CA LEU A 30 -9.75 7.49 13.21
C LEU A 30 -9.84 8.79 14.00
N ILE A 31 -8.95 9.72 13.69
CA ILE A 31 -8.89 11.06 14.28
C ILE A 31 -9.10 12.06 13.15
N THR A 32 -10.18 12.82 13.23
CA THR A 32 -10.58 13.81 12.21
C THR A 32 -9.86 15.15 12.40
N ALA A 33 -10.06 16.09 11.46
CA ALA A 33 -9.48 17.43 11.49
C ALA A 33 -9.87 18.22 12.77
N ASP A 34 -11.12 18.07 13.22
CA ASP A 34 -11.69 18.66 14.44
C ASP A 34 -11.36 17.87 15.71
N LYS A 35 -10.42 16.91 15.65
CA LYS A 35 -9.95 16.10 16.78
C LYS A 35 -11.01 15.14 17.35
N LYS A 36 -12.12 14.90 16.66
CA LYS A 36 -13.05 13.82 17.01
C LYS A 36 -12.33 12.47 16.85
N VAL A 37 -12.46 11.63 17.88
CA VAL A 37 -11.85 10.29 17.93
C VAL A 37 -12.94 9.25 17.76
N ILE A 38 -12.77 8.35 16.80
CA ILE A 38 -13.74 7.30 16.49
C ILE A 38 -13.03 5.96 16.55
N THR A 39 -13.54 5.05 17.38
CA THR A 39 -12.94 3.72 17.63
C THR A 39 -13.89 2.57 17.30
N ASP A 40 -15.20 2.83 17.19
CA ASP A 40 -16.12 1.80 16.69
C ASP A 40 -15.81 1.51 15.21
N PRO A 41 -15.63 0.23 14.80
CA PRO A 41 -15.24 -0.10 13.43
C PRO A 41 -16.22 0.37 12.35
N VAL A 42 -17.53 0.34 12.63
CA VAL A 42 -18.56 0.74 11.67
C VAL A 42 -18.58 2.26 11.56
N GLU A 43 -18.63 2.96 12.68
CA GLU A 43 -18.57 4.44 12.69
C GLU A 43 -17.28 4.97 12.08
N LEU A 44 -16.15 4.30 12.32
CA LEU A 44 -14.86 4.63 11.72
C LEU A 44 -14.95 4.55 10.19
N PHE A 45 -15.51 3.45 9.68
CA PHE A 45 -15.67 3.26 8.23
C PHE A 45 -16.67 4.26 7.63
N LEU A 46 -17.75 4.58 8.34
CA LEU A 46 -18.74 5.58 7.91
C LEU A 46 -18.14 6.99 7.87
N GLU A 47 -17.37 7.38 8.87
CA GLU A 47 -16.68 8.68 8.87
C GLU A 47 -15.58 8.72 7.80
N ALA A 48 -14.81 7.64 7.61
CA ALA A 48 -13.83 7.55 6.52
C ALA A 48 -14.50 7.74 5.15
N ASN A 49 -15.69 7.16 4.94
CA ASN A 49 -16.50 7.43 3.75
C ASN A 49 -16.92 8.89 3.69
N ALA A 50 -17.40 9.49 4.79
CA ALA A 50 -17.85 10.87 4.82
C ALA A 50 -16.71 11.84 4.45
N ILE A 51 -15.51 11.67 5.01
CA ILE A 51 -14.30 12.45 4.70
C ILE A 51 -13.97 12.38 3.22
N ALA A 52 -13.84 11.16 2.69
CA ALA A 52 -13.46 10.98 1.30
C ALA A 52 -14.55 11.46 0.32
N ARG A 53 -15.84 11.24 0.63
CA ARG A 53 -16.97 11.67 -0.22
C ARG A 53 -17.04 13.17 -0.39
N ARG A 54 -16.95 13.95 0.70
CA ARG A 54 -17.01 15.42 0.65
C ARG A 54 -15.77 16.04 0.01
N ASN A 55 -14.69 15.27 -0.13
CA ASN A 55 -13.48 15.68 -0.83
C ASN A 55 -13.35 15.06 -2.24
N GLY A 56 -14.34 14.33 -2.76
CA GLY A 56 -14.32 13.77 -4.11
C GLY A 56 -13.36 12.58 -4.33
N VAL A 57 -12.87 11.95 -3.26
CA VAL A 57 -11.87 10.88 -3.30
C VAL A 57 -12.52 9.51 -3.54
N GLY A 58 -11.85 8.66 -4.33
CA GLY A 58 -12.21 7.25 -4.50
C GLY A 58 -13.06 6.93 -5.73
N ARG A 59 -13.05 7.80 -6.74
CA ARG A 59 -13.61 7.51 -8.08
C ARG A 59 -12.59 6.72 -8.91
N ILE A 60 -13.05 5.70 -9.62
CA ILE A 60 -12.24 5.01 -10.64
C ILE A 60 -13.13 4.62 -11.83
N ASP A 61 -12.61 4.80 -13.05
CA ASP A 61 -13.24 4.37 -14.31
C ASP A 61 -12.27 3.42 -15.01
N ILE A 62 -12.65 2.15 -15.13
CA ILE A 62 -11.77 1.08 -15.59
C ILE A 62 -12.45 0.20 -16.62
N VAL A 63 -11.64 -0.42 -17.48
CA VAL A 63 -12.01 -1.60 -18.26
C VAL A 63 -11.38 -2.82 -17.61
N GLU A 64 -12.21 -3.76 -17.18
CA GLU A 64 -11.80 -4.97 -16.48
C GLU A 64 -12.13 -6.23 -17.28
N ASN A 65 -11.49 -7.35 -16.92
CA ASN A 65 -11.77 -8.65 -17.52
C ASN A 65 -12.66 -9.46 -16.56
N ARG A 66 -13.86 -9.79 -17.00
CA ARG A 66 -14.77 -10.64 -16.22
C ARG A 66 -14.29 -12.07 -16.22
N PHE A 67 -14.68 -12.82 -15.18
CA PHE A 67 -14.31 -14.23 -15.04
C PHE A 67 -14.77 -15.09 -16.23
N ILE A 68 -15.90 -14.75 -16.85
CA ILE A 68 -16.43 -15.40 -18.05
C ILE A 68 -15.67 -15.05 -19.36
N GLY A 69 -14.56 -14.31 -19.29
CA GLY A 69 -13.66 -14.06 -20.42
C GLY A 69 -13.94 -12.81 -21.25
N ILE A 70 -14.94 -11.98 -20.88
CA ILE A 70 -15.29 -10.76 -21.61
C ILE A 70 -14.78 -9.50 -20.90
N LYS A 71 -14.60 -8.40 -21.66
CA LYS A 71 -14.29 -7.09 -21.09
C LYS A 71 -15.56 -6.35 -20.68
N SER A 72 -15.45 -5.54 -19.63
CA SER A 72 -16.52 -4.66 -19.14
C SER A 72 -15.93 -3.32 -18.73
N ARG A 73 -16.60 -2.21 -19.02
CA ARG A 73 -16.28 -0.91 -18.41
C ARG A 73 -17.10 -0.74 -17.14
N GLY A 74 -16.47 -0.27 -16.07
CA GLY A 74 -17.11 -0.01 -14.79
C GLY A 74 -16.62 1.29 -14.17
N CYS A 75 -17.55 2.05 -13.60
CA CYS A 75 -17.27 3.27 -12.84
C CYS A 75 -17.62 3.00 -11.38
N TYR A 76 -16.65 3.09 -10.48
CA TYR A 76 -16.80 2.73 -9.06
C TYR A 76 -16.46 3.89 -8.13
N GLU A 77 -17.17 3.94 -7.00
CA GLU A 77 -16.93 4.88 -5.90
C GLU A 77 -16.62 4.09 -4.63
N THR A 78 -15.38 4.11 -4.16
CA THR A 78 -14.91 3.39 -2.96
C THR A 78 -14.27 4.32 -1.91
N PRO A 79 -14.93 5.44 -1.52
CA PRO A 79 -14.30 6.57 -0.83
C PRO A 79 -13.53 6.18 0.45
N GLY A 80 -14.20 5.56 1.43
CA GLY A 80 -13.57 5.18 2.69
C GLY A 80 -12.50 4.10 2.50
N LEU A 81 -12.72 3.14 1.59
CA LEU A 81 -11.73 2.11 1.28
C LEU A 81 -10.49 2.69 0.61
N THR A 82 -10.63 3.70 -0.25
CA THR A 82 -9.50 4.35 -0.91
C THR A 82 -8.56 4.97 0.11
N ILE A 83 -9.10 5.68 1.12
CA ILE A 83 -8.26 6.32 2.14
C ILE A 83 -7.69 5.30 3.13
N LEU A 84 -8.50 4.34 3.59
CA LEU A 84 -8.05 3.32 4.55
C LEU A 84 -7.01 2.37 3.95
N ARG A 85 -7.18 1.95 2.68
CA ARG A 85 -6.21 1.10 1.99
C ARG A 85 -4.89 1.83 1.76
N SER A 86 -4.96 3.09 1.35
CA SER A 86 -3.76 3.87 1.08
C SER A 86 -2.95 4.14 2.35
N THR A 87 -3.61 4.48 3.47
CA THR A 87 -2.91 4.63 4.76
C THR A 87 -2.39 3.30 5.31
N HIS A 88 -3.12 2.20 5.10
CA HIS A 88 -2.65 0.87 5.50
C HIS A 88 -1.37 0.45 4.76
N ILE A 89 -1.34 0.58 3.43
CA ILE A 89 -0.15 0.24 2.61
C ILE A 89 1.04 1.14 2.93
N ASP A 90 0.76 2.38 3.29
CA ASP A 90 1.77 3.32 3.72
C ASP A 90 2.43 2.88 5.03
N LEU A 91 1.63 2.50 6.03
CA LEU A 91 2.15 2.00 7.30
C LEU A 91 2.95 0.70 7.13
N GLU A 92 2.48 -0.21 6.28
CA GLU A 92 3.22 -1.43 5.95
C GLU A 92 4.62 -1.16 5.42
N GLY A 93 4.86 0.00 4.78
CA GLY A 93 6.20 0.37 4.36
C GLY A 93 7.16 0.73 5.48
N LEU A 94 6.64 1.10 6.65
CA LEU A 94 7.42 1.32 7.87
C LEU A 94 7.57 0.02 8.67
N THR A 95 6.54 -0.83 8.68
CA THR A 95 6.41 -1.91 9.67
C THR A 95 6.68 -3.32 9.15
N LEU A 96 6.74 -3.52 7.84
CA LEU A 96 7.04 -4.83 7.25
C LEU A 96 8.51 -4.95 6.86
N ASP A 97 9.08 -6.11 7.13
CA ASP A 97 10.32 -6.54 6.50
C ASP A 97 10.21 -6.49 4.96
N ARG A 98 11.31 -6.16 4.30
CA ARG A 98 11.40 -5.96 2.85
C ARG A 98 10.96 -7.19 2.06
N GLU A 99 11.41 -8.39 2.45
CA GLU A 99 11.13 -9.62 1.71
C GLU A 99 9.72 -10.15 2.02
N VAL A 100 9.24 -9.99 3.26
CA VAL A 100 7.84 -10.26 3.60
C VAL A 100 6.90 -9.39 2.77
N ARG A 101 7.18 -8.09 2.67
CA ARG A 101 6.41 -7.16 1.84
C ARG A 101 6.45 -7.55 0.37
N ALA A 102 7.61 -7.95 -0.15
CA ALA A 102 7.76 -8.40 -1.54
C ALA A 102 6.89 -9.63 -1.86
N ILE A 103 6.84 -10.63 -0.97
CA ILE A 103 5.97 -11.81 -1.12
C ILE A 103 4.49 -11.41 -1.07
N ARG A 104 4.14 -10.52 -0.13
CA ARG A 104 2.78 -10.00 0.00
C ARG A 104 2.31 -9.29 -1.28
N ASP A 105 3.16 -8.46 -1.86
CA ASP A 105 2.85 -7.66 -3.05
C ASP A 105 2.81 -8.51 -4.33
N SER A 106 3.76 -9.43 -4.49
CA SER A 106 3.91 -10.24 -5.72
C SER A 106 2.98 -11.46 -5.78
N PHE A 107 2.62 -12.04 -4.63
CA PHE A 107 1.85 -13.29 -4.58
C PHE A 107 0.54 -13.15 -3.80
N VAL A 108 0.59 -12.78 -2.52
CA VAL A 108 -0.59 -12.85 -1.63
C VAL A 108 -1.71 -11.93 -2.11
N THR A 109 -1.39 -10.66 -2.35
CA THR A 109 -2.35 -9.63 -2.80
C THR A 109 -3.00 -9.97 -4.14
N PRO A 110 -2.25 -10.23 -5.24
CA PRO A 110 -2.85 -10.54 -6.53
C PRO A 110 -3.63 -11.86 -6.51
N SER A 111 -3.13 -12.89 -5.82
CA SER A 111 -3.80 -14.19 -5.74
C SER A 111 -5.12 -14.09 -4.97
N TYR A 112 -5.11 -13.46 -3.79
CA TYR A 112 -6.31 -13.29 -2.99
C TYR A 112 -7.35 -12.42 -3.71
N SER A 113 -6.91 -11.30 -4.31
CA SER A 113 -7.81 -10.41 -5.07
C SER A 113 -8.47 -11.13 -6.24
N LYS A 114 -7.72 -11.97 -6.98
CA LYS A 114 -8.25 -12.78 -8.08
C LYS A 114 -9.27 -13.80 -7.60
N LEU A 115 -8.99 -14.49 -6.50
CA LEU A 115 -9.92 -15.48 -5.92
C LEU A 115 -11.23 -14.82 -5.49
N LEU A 116 -11.15 -13.66 -4.81
CA LEU A 116 -12.34 -12.89 -4.44
C LEU A 116 -13.15 -12.44 -5.65
N TYR A 117 -12.49 -11.88 -6.67
CA TYR A 117 -13.15 -11.43 -7.90
C TYR A 117 -13.89 -12.56 -8.62
N ASN A 118 -13.30 -13.76 -8.65
CA ASN A 118 -13.88 -14.94 -9.28
C ASN A 118 -14.93 -15.66 -8.42
N GLY A 119 -15.28 -15.14 -7.24
CA GLY A 119 -16.26 -15.75 -6.33
C GLY A 119 -15.74 -16.98 -5.58
N MET A 120 -14.42 -17.21 -5.55
CA MET A 120 -13.79 -18.40 -4.98
C MET A 120 -13.53 -18.27 -3.47
N TYR A 121 -14.36 -17.53 -2.72
CA TYR A 121 -14.10 -17.23 -1.30
C TYR A 121 -14.05 -18.49 -0.42
N PHE A 122 -14.92 -19.48 -0.69
CA PHE A 122 -15.04 -20.72 0.07
C PHE A 122 -14.32 -21.90 -0.60
N THR A 123 -13.09 -21.66 -1.07
CA THR A 123 -12.25 -22.68 -1.71
C THR A 123 -10.97 -22.95 -0.90
N PRO A 124 -10.38 -24.15 -0.98
CA PRO A 124 -9.16 -24.49 -0.26
C PRO A 124 -7.99 -23.54 -0.56
N GLU A 125 -7.83 -23.14 -1.81
CA GLU A 125 -6.79 -22.20 -2.24
C GLU A 125 -6.98 -20.79 -1.66
N CYS A 126 -8.23 -20.34 -1.49
CA CYS A 126 -8.54 -19.07 -0.83
C CYS A 126 -8.22 -19.12 0.66
N GLU A 127 -8.56 -20.22 1.34
CA GLU A 127 -8.20 -20.42 2.74
C GLU A 127 -6.67 -20.42 2.93
N TYR A 128 -5.95 -21.14 2.07
CA TYR A 128 -4.49 -21.20 2.09
C TYR A 128 -3.86 -19.82 1.90
N VAL A 129 -4.23 -19.07 0.86
CA VAL A 129 -3.69 -17.72 0.61
C VAL A 129 -4.07 -16.75 1.73
N ARG A 130 -5.32 -16.80 2.23
CA ARG A 130 -5.79 -15.93 3.32
C ARG A 130 -5.02 -16.16 4.61
N SER A 131 -4.59 -17.39 4.89
CA SER A 131 -3.78 -17.71 6.08
C SER A 131 -2.46 -16.94 6.15
N MET A 132 -1.90 -16.54 4.99
CA MET A 132 -0.66 -15.77 4.90
C MET A 132 -0.83 -14.29 5.27
N ILE A 133 -2.07 -13.78 5.27
CA ILE A 133 -2.34 -12.38 5.60
C ILE A 133 -2.03 -12.11 7.08
N GLN A 134 -2.54 -12.92 8.00
CA GLN A 134 -2.42 -12.65 9.43
C GLN A 134 -0.97 -12.49 9.92
N PRO A 135 0.00 -13.35 9.54
CA PRO A 135 1.41 -13.17 9.89
C PRO A 135 1.98 -11.83 9.44
N SER A 136 1.67 -11.40 8.21
CA SER A 136 2.12 -10.09 7.70
C SER A 136 1.54 -8.92 8.50
N GLN A 137 0.35 -9.08 9.06
CA GLN A 137 -0.32 -7.97 9.74
C GLN A 137 0.05 -7.83 11.21
N ASN A 138 0.75 -8.80 11.81
CA ASN A 138 1.07 -8.79 13.24
C ASN A 138 1.91 -7.58 13.69
N THR A 139 2.78 -7.08 12.81
CA THR A 139 3.65 -5.91 13.06
C THR A 139 3.05 -4.61 12.55
N VAL A 140 1.90 -4.62 11.87
CA VAL A 140 1.31 -3.40 11.28
C VAL A 140 0.56 -2.63 12.37
N ASN A 141 1.32 -1.99 13.23
CA ASN A 141 0.87 -1.20 14.37
C ASN A 141 1.47 0.20 14.27
N GLY A 142 0.64 1.24 14.36
CA GLY A 142 1.13 2.61 14.24
C GLY A 142 0.08 3.58 13.75
N VAL A 143 0.53 4.77 13.37
CA VAL A 143 -0.34 5.89 12.97
C VAL A 143 0.11 6.42 11.63
N VAL A 144 -0.85 6.70 10.75
CA VAL A 144 -0.63 7.42 9.49
C VAL A 144 -1.47 8.68 9.49
N ARG A 145 -0.81 9.81 9.23
CA ARG A 145 -1.45 11.11 9.01
C ARG A 145 -1.58 11.34 7.53
N ALA A 146 -2.77 11.72 7.09
CA ALA A 146 -3.06 11.95 5.69
C ALA A 146 -3.98 13.16 5.51
N ARG A 147 -4.06 13.62 4.27
CA ARG A 147 -4.82 14.77 3.83
C ARG A 147 -5.65 14.37 2.62
N VAL A 148 -6.93 14.70 2.62
CA VAL A 148 -7.73 14.70 1.40
C VAL A 148 -7.94 16.11 0.90
N TYR A 149 -7.91 16.29 -0.42
CA TYR A 149 -8.12 17.58 -1.06
C TYR A 149 -8.50 17.39 -2.53
N LYS A 150 -9.67 17.90 -2.93
CA LYS A 150 -10.16 17.93 -4.34
C LYS A 150 -9.82 16.68 -5.15
N GLY A 151 -10.35 15.53 -4.73
CA GLY A 151 -10.19 14.24 -5.37
C GLY A 151 -8.89 13.50 -5.05
N SER A 152 -7.95 14.17 -4.37
CA SER A 152 -6.62 13.62 -4.04
C SER A 152 -6.53 13.17 -2.59
N LEU A 153 -5.68 12.17 -2.36
CA LEU A 153 -5.23 11.73 -1.04
C LEU A 153 -3.70 11.87 -0.98
N ILE A 154 -3.20 12.49 0.08
CA ILE A 154 -1.78 12.77 0.28
C ILE A 154 -1.39 12.24 1.66
N ILE A 155 -0.33 11.44 1.74
CA ILE A 155 0.19 11.02 3.05
C ILE A 155 1.14 12.10 3.59
N LEU A 156 0.90 12.54 4.81
CA LEU A 156 1.69 13.58 5.49
C LEU A 156 2.79 13.00 6.38
N GLY A 157 2.65 11.74 6.81
CA GLY A 157 3.67 11.04 7.57
C GLY A 157 3.10 9.83 8.31
N ARG A 158 4.00 9.02 8.86
CA ARG A 158 3.67 7.81 9.61
C ARG A 158 4.64 7.62 10.77
N SER A 159 4.20 6.90 11.78
CA SER A 159 5.01 6.56 12.96
C SER A 159 4.54 5.25 13.56
N SER A 160 5.46 4.49 14.16
CA SER A 160 5.18 3.33 14.98
C SER A 160 6.03 3.40 16.25
N GLU A 161 5.42 3.12 17.39
CA GLU A 161 6.14 3.01 18.67
C GLU A 161 6.64 1.58 18.92
N THR A 162 5.98 0.59 18.30
CA THR A 162 6.29 -0.84 18.50
C THR A 162 7.27 -1.36 17.48
N GLU A 163 7.21 -0.88 16.24
CA GLU A 163 8.07 -1.34 15.16
C GLU A 163 9.28 -0.44 14.97
N LYS A 164 10.46 -1.07 14.93
CA LYS A 164 11.77 -0.39 14.86
C LYS A 164 12.58 -0.78 13.63
N LEU A 165 11.92 -1.22 12.56
CA LEU A 165 12.60 -1.60 11.30
C LEU A 165 13.18 -0.39 10.56
N TYR A 166 12.72 0.82 10.87
CA TYR A 166 13.28 2.06 10.36
C TYR A 166 14.06 2.77 11.47
N ASP A 167 15.31 3.10 11.16
CA ASP A 167 16.17 3.96 11.97
C ASP A 167 16.65 5.14 11.11
N ALA A 168 16.34 6.37 11.54
CA ALA A 168 16.72 7.57 10.83
C ALA A 168 18.23 7.84 10.85
N THR A 169 18.94 7.32 11.87
CA THR A 169 20.39 7.47 12.00
C THR A 169 21.13 6.51 11.07
N GLU A 170 20.70 5.25 10.98
CA GLU A 170 21.29 4.26 10.07
C GLU A 170 21.13 4.62 8.59
N SER A 171 20.07 5.35 8.25
CA SER A 171 19.76 5.80 6.89
C SER A 171 20.20 7.23 6.59
N SER A 172 20.89 7.89 7.53
CA SER A 172 21.34 9.27 7.37
C SER A 172 22.44 9.40 6.33
N MET A 173 22.37 10.46 5.52
CA MET A 173 23.46 10.87 4.64
C MET A 173 24.43 11.84 5.33
N ASP A 174 23.99 12.44 6.44
CA ASP A 174 24.75 13.43 7.21
C ASP A 174 25.55 12.77 8.34
N GLU A 175 25.08 11.62 8.84
CA GLU A 175 25.72 10.83 9.90
C GLU A 175 26.04 9.42 9.40
N LEU A 176 27.25 8.95 9.69
CA LEU A 176 27.73 7.64 9.25
C LEU A 176 27.66 6.66 10.43
N THR A 177 26.46 6.14 10.70
CA THR A 177 26.18 5.21 11.80
C THR A 177 25.55 3.92 11.27
N GLY A 178 25.96 2.76 11.77
CA GLY A 178 25.34 1.46 11.44
C GLY A 178 25.70 0.87 10.07
N PHE A 179 26.06 1.67 9.07
CA PHE A 179 26.44 1.21 7.72
C PHE A 179 27.92 1.48 7.42
N GLN A 180 28.63 0.48 6.87
CA GLN A 180 30.02 0.61 6.41
C GLN A 180 30.07 0.63 4.87
N PRO A 181 30.34 1.79 4.22
CA PRO A 181 30.32 1.91 2.76
C PRO A 181 31.25 0.95 2.03
N GLN A 182 32.34 0.52 2.66
CA GLN A 182 33.31 -0.42 2.09
C GLN A 182 32.69 -1.80 1.84
N GLU A 183 31.72 -2.22 2.66
CA GLU A 183 31.05 -3.53 2.51
C GLU A 183 30.22 -3.60 1.22
N ALA A 184 29.67 -2.48 0.76
CA ALA A 184 28.89 -2.41 -0.48
C ALA A 184 29.71 -2.84 -1.70
N SER A 185 31.02 -2.58 -1.71
CA SER A 185 31.90 -2.98 -2.83
C SER A 185 31.93 -4.50 -2.99
N GLY A 186 32.04 -5.25 -1.89
CA GLY A 186 32.01 -6.71 -1.90
C GLY A 186 30.64 -7.25 -2.33
N PHE A 187 29.57 -6.68 -1.79
CA PHE A 187 28.20 -7.04 -2.16
C PHE A 187 27.94 -6.86 -3.67
N ILE A 188 28.30 -5.70 -4.22
CA ILE A 188 28.18 -5.41 -5.66
C ILE A 188 29.03 -6.38 -6.48
N ALA A 189 30.27 -6.66 -6.06
CA ALA A 189 31.14 -7.59 -6.76
C ALA A 189 30.52 -9.00 -6.85
N VAL A 190 29.93 -9.50 -5.76
CA VAL A 190 29.25 -10.81 -5.73
C VAL A 190 28.02 -10.82 -6.63
N GLN A 191 27.15 -9.81 -6.55
CA GLN A 191 25.97 -9.70 -7.44
C GLN A 191 26.37 -9.63 -8.91
N ALA A 192 27.49 -8.95 -9.22
CA ALA A 192 27.99 -8.80 -10.57
C ALA A 192 28.52 -10.10 -11.18
N ILE A 193 28.89 -11.13 -10.41
CA ILE A 193 29.45 -12.38 -10.94
C ILE A 193 28.54 -12.99 -12.01
N ARG A 194 27.25 -13.21 -11.68
CA ARG A 194 26.27 -13.78 -12.61
C ARG A 194 25.98 -12.87 -13.80
N ILE A 195 25.96 -11.55 -13.59
CA ILE A 195 25.65 -10.56 -14.63
C ILE A 195 26.79 -10.47 -15.64
N LYS A 196 28.04 -10.45 -15.17
CA LYS A 196 29.25 -10.48 -16.02
C LYS A 196 29.29 -11.74 -16.88
N LYS A 197 29.02 -12.92 -16.30
CA LYS A 197 28.98 -14.18 -17.04
C LYS A 197 27.91 -14.20 -18.14
N TYR A 198 26.73 -13.66 -17.86
CA TYR A 198 25.71 -13.51 -18.90
C TYR A 198 26.16 -12.56 -20.02
N GLY A 199 26.76 -11.42 -19.69
CA GLY A 199 27.28 -10.47 -20.67
C GLY A 199 28.41 -11.05 -21.55
N GLU A 200 29.31 -11.84 -20.96
CA GLU A 200 30.37 -12.57 -21.68
C GLU A 200 29.76 -13.54 -22.71
N LYS A 201 28.79 -14.36 -22.28
CA LYS A 201 28.09 -15.31 -23.15
C LYS A 201 27.40 -14.58 -24.32
N VAL A 202 26.66 -13.51 -24.05
CA VAL A 202 25.96 -12.75 -25.10
C VAL A 202 26.93 -12.16 -26.12
N ARG A 203 28.10 -11.68 -25.66
CA ARG A 203 29.16 -11.17 -26.53
C ARG A 203 29.77 -12.27 -27.40
N GLU A 204 29.99 -13.47 -26.85
CA GLU A 204 30.50 -14.63 -27.59
C GLU A 204 29.50 -15.14 -28.62
N ASP A 205 28.21 -15.16 -28.28
CA ASP A 205 27.10 -15.54 -29.17
C ASP A 205 26.85 -14.52 -30.30
N GLY A 206 27.64 -13.43 -30.38
CA GLY A 206 27.47 -12.34 -31.35
C GLY A 206 26.15 -11.57 -31.21
N SER A 207 25.42 -11.81 -30.12
CA SER A 207 24.11 -11.24 -29.85
C SER A 207 24.26 -9.85 -29.22
N LYS A 208 23.35 -8.92 -29.53
CA LYS A 208 23.32 -7.61 -28.89
C LYS A 208 22.32 -7.62 -27.74
N LEU A 209 22.74 -7.12 -26.58
CA LEU A 209 21.79 -6.72 -25.53
C LEU A 209 21.04 -5.49 -26.04
N THR A 210 19.81 -5.68 -26.48
CA THR A 210 18.90 -4.57 -26.78
C THR A 210 18.33 -4.05 -25.47
N LEU A 211 18.50 -2.74 -25.23
CA LEU A 211 17.81 -1.98 -24.18
C LEU A 211 16.34 -1.82 -24.52
#